data_AF-A0A974PS54-F1
#
_entry.id   AF-A0A974PS54-F1
#
_cell.length_a   1.000
_cell.length_b   1.000
_cell.length_c   1.000
_cell.angle_alpha   90.00
_cell.angle_beta   90.00
_cell.angle_gamma   90.00
#
_symmetry.space_group_name_H-M   'P 1'
#
loop_
_entity.id
_entity.type
_entity.pdbx_description
1 polymer ?
#
loop_
_entity_poly.entity_id
_entity_poly.type
_entity_poly.pdbx_seq_one_letter_code
_entity_poly.pdbx_strand_id
1 'polypeptide(L)'
;MSSGFEGISAMILNGVEIRDSFAEAFPMAGTRLIITADTPRWARTAAASLTGFATSVIGCGCEAAIERELPAAQTPDGRPGMSVLIFAMSLKDLKKVVPLRVGQCVLTSPTSACYAGLEGGAAVPLGRALRYFGDGHQIAKSIEGRRFWRLPVMEGEFVCDEIVGSTTGAVGGGNFLILARSRAAALAAAEAAVEAMGRVEGAVMPFPGGVVRSGSKVGGKYAGMIASTNDAYCPTLRGAVPSALPPEVESVLEIVIDGLTEGDVAASMRAGISAVCALGAPAGVVAVDAGNYGGNLGPFHFKLRELMAPVAGGASHEWASLRGGTEPPHRRSAGRCRMSSHRLIPRAPLAARVDLTGITPAALAGLAAGEVARLGVPFGAGTVPLGDLFHVEPEAGDFLLLGGDPRLDFVGAGLASGEIVVDGPVGVHAGSGMSGGRLVVRGDAGDDLAAGLEGGRIEVTGSAGANVGGARPGDRQGMTGGAVRVAGAVGRRLGARLRGGLILVGGDAGPQAADGLIAGTLAVAGALGAGAGRGMKRGTLLLASPPASLAPGFVDAGPQDFIMLALLARRVPELAALFGGRLSQRANRLVGNRLAGGEGEVLVLQ
;
A
#
# COMPACT_ATOMS: atom_id res chain seq x y z
N MET A 1 -48.19 -47.44 -18.05
CA MET A 1 -47.10 -47.36 -17.05
C MET A 1 -46.48 -45.99 -17.17
N SER A 2 -46.89 -45.11 -16.27
CA SER A 2 -46.45 -43.74 -16.08
C SER A 2 -45.49 -43.70 -14.90
N SER A 3 -44.23 -43.31 -15.10
CA SER A 3 -43.27 -42.79 -14.11
C SER A 3 -41.85 -42.93 -14.68
N GLY A 4 -40.98 -41.93 -14.76
CA GLY A 4 -41.09 -40.52 -14.41
C GLY A 4 -39.95 -39.77 -15.11
N PHE A 5 -40.29 -38.68 -15.77
CA PHE A 5 -39.40 -37.54 -15.95
C PHE A 5 -39.94 -36.50 -14.99
N GLU A 6 -39.37 -36.40 -13.79
CA GLU A 6 -39.55 -35.21 -12.97
C GLU A 6 -38.87 -34.06 -13.72
N GLY A 7 -39.69 -33.26 -14.40
CA GLY A 7 -39.23 -32.07 -15.10
C GLY A 7 -38.65 -31.09 -14.08
N ILE A 8 -37.37 -30.76 -14.25
CA ILE A 8 -36.74 -29.65 -13.53
C ILE A 8 -37.50 -28.39 -13.93
N SER A 9 -38.25 -27.81 -12.98
CA SER A 9 -39.06 -26.61 -13.20
C SER A 9 -38.18 -25.47 -13.76
N ALA A 10 -38.67 -24.77 -14.78
CA ALA A 10 -37.98 -23.61 -15.34
C ALA A 10 -37.82 -22.52 -14.27
N MET A 11 -36.61 -21.98 -14.13
CA MET A 11 -36.37 -20.82 -13.26
C MET A 11 -36.72 -19.54 -14.02
N ILE A 12 -37.75 -18.82 -13.56
CA ILE A 12 -38.21 -17.56 -14.18
C ILE A 12 -38.18 -16.48 -13.10
N LEU A 13 -37.47 -15.38 -13.37
CA LEU A 13 -37.38 -14.22 -12.49
C LEU A 13 -37.99 -13.00 -13.20
N ASN A 14 -39.08 -12.45 -12.67
CA ASN A 14 -39.83 -11.34 -13.26
C ASN A 14 -40.18 -11.53 -14.76
N GLY A 15 -40.49 -12.77 -15.14
CA GLY A 15 -40.83 -13.14 -16.51
C GLY A 15 -39.62 -13.34 -17.45
N VAL A 16 -38.39 -13.22 -16.95
CA VAL A 16 -37.15 -13.56 -17.67
C VAL A 16 -36.73 -14.98 -17.30
N GLU A 17 -36.52 -15.84 -18.30
CA GLU A 17 -36.04 -17.21 -18.09
C GLU A 17 -34.54 -17.22 -17.71
N ILE A 18 -34.17 -17.95 -16.66
CA ILE A 18 -32.79 -18.34 -16.38
C ILE A 18 -32.56 -19.76 -16.90
N ARG A 19 -31.83 -19.87 -18.02
CA ARG A 19 -31.57 -21.16 -18.66
C ARG A 19 -30.68 -22.05 -17.79
N ASP A 20 -30.87 -23.37 -17.95
CA ASP A 20 -30.06 -24.37 -17.27
C ASP A 20 -28.69 -24.52 -17.95
N SER A 21 -27.83 -23.54 -17.71
CA SER A 21 -26.52 -23.43 -18.33
C SER A 21 -25.51 -22.92 -17.30
N PHE A 22 -24.25 -22.86 -17.70
CA PHE A 22 -23.17 -22.35 -16.87
C PHE A 22 -22.18 -21.56 -17.70
N ALA A 23 -21.51 -20.62 -17.04
CA ALA A 23 -20.36 -19.92 -17.61
C ALA A 23 -19.08 -20.71 -17.29
N GLU A 24 -18.23 -20.90 -18.30
CA GLU A 24 -16.96 -21.60 -18.16
C GLU A 24 -15.80 -20.58 -18.18
N ALA A 25 -15.09 -20.47 -17.06
CA ALA A 25 -14.06 -19.47 -16.83
C ALA A 25 -12.68 -20.09 -16.53
N PHE A 26 -11.63 -19.26 -16.56
CA PHE A 26 -10.25 -19.69 -16.60
C PHE A 26 -9.41 -19.08 -15.46
N PRO A 27 -8.41 -19.82 -14.95
CA PRO A 27 -7.46 -19.25 -14.00
C PRO A 27 -6.61 -18.17 -14.65
N MET A 28 -6.39 -17.08 -13.93
CA MET A 28 -5.57 -15.95 -14.35
C MET A 28 -4.66 -15.47 -13.23
N ALA A 29 -3.71 -14.61 -13.58
CA ALA A 29 -3.02 -13.77 -12.61
C ALA A 29 -3.63 -12.36 -12.64
N GLY A 30 -3.90 -11.79 -11.46
CA GLY A 30 -4.52 -10.48 -11.30
C GLY A 30 -3.74 -9.56 -10.36
N THR A 31 -3.89 -8.25 -10.56
CA THR A 31 -3.43 -7.21 -9.63
C THR A 31 -4.39 -6.02 -9.62
N ARG A 32 -4.27 -5.17 -8.60
CA ARG A 32 -5.01 -3.90 -8.46
C ARG A 32 -4.04 -2.74 -8.34
N LEU A 33 -4.28 -1.69 -9.12
CA LEU A 33 -3.54 -0.42 -9.05
C LEU A 33 -4.48 0.68 -8.56
N ILE A 34 -3.91 1.64 -7.83
CA ILE A 34 -4.57 2.90 -7.50
C ILE A 34 -3.87 4.03 -8.27
N ILE A 35 -4.58 4.65 -9.20
CA ILE A 35 -4.06 5.78 -9.99
C ILE A 35 -4.69 7.05 -9.44
N THR A 36 -3.88 8.02 -9.03
CA THR A 36 -4.34 9.31 -8.51
C THR A 36 -3.92 10.44 -9.44
N ALA A 37 -4.60 11.57 -9.36
CA ALA A 37 -4.29 12.78 -10.10
C ALA A 37 -4.89 13.99 -9.36
N ASP A 38 -4.59 15.21 -9.79
CA ASP A 38 -5.10 16.41 -9.12
C ASP A 38 -6.62 16.59 -9.25
N THR A 39 -7.22 16.01 -10.29
CA THR A 39 -8.67 16.04 -10.51
C THR A 39 -9.21 14.66 -10.87
N PRO A 40 -10.49 14.36 -10.56
CA PRO A 40 -11.11 13.10 -10.99
C PRO A 40 -11.06 12.88 -12.49
N ARG A 41 -11.16 13.96 -13.28
CA ARG A 41 -11.03 13.92 -14.74
C ARG A 41 -9.68 13.34 -15.16
N TRP A 42 -8.57 13.87 -14.64
CA TRP A 42 -7.23 13.41 -15.02
C TRP A 42 -6.92 12.01 -14.50
N ALA A 43 -7.41 11.65 -13.31
CA ALA A 43 -7.30 10.27 -12.80
C ALA A 43 -8.04 9.28 -13.72
N ARG A 44 -9.25 9.66 -14.17
CA ARG A 44 -10.02 8.88 -15.16
C ARG A 44 -9.31 8.77 -16.49
N THR A 45 -8.73 9.86 -17.00
CA THR A 45 -8.01 9.88 -18.28
C THR A 45 -6.80 8.93 -18.25
N ALA A 46 -6.00 8.98 -17.19
CA ALA A 46 -4.85 8.09 -17.02
C ALA A 46 -5.28 6.62 -16.94
N ALA A 47 -6.31 6.34 -16.14
CA ALA A 47 -6.85 4.98 -15.98
C ALA A 47 -7.45 4.45 -17.30
N ALA A 48 -8.24 5.26 -18.00
CA ALA A 48 -8.84 4.89 -19.29
C ALA A 48 -7.78 4.63 -20.37
N SER A 49 -6.70 5.43 -20.41
CA SER A 49 -5.59 5.18 -21.32
C SER A 49 -4.88 3.86 -20.99
N LEU A 50 -4.70 3.54 -19.71
CA LEU A 50 -4.07 2.29 -19.28
C LEU A 50 -4.93 1.06 -19.59
N THR A 51 -6.25 1.16 -19.43
CA THR A 51 -7.21 0.07 -19.69
C THR A 51 -7.64 -0.03 -21.16
N GLY A 52 -7.21 0.92 -22.01
CA GLY A 52 -7.45 0.88 -23.45
C GLY A 52 -6.73 -0.31 -24.11
N PHE A 53 -7.33 -0.86 -25.18
CA PHE A 53 -6.80 -2.04 -25.90
C PHE A 53 -6.43 -3.19 -24.94
N ALA A 54 -7.34 -3.54 -24.03
CA ALA A 54 -7.18 -4.58 -23.01
C ALA A 54 -8.47 -5.39 -22.83
N THR A 55 -9.10 -5.74 -23.95
CA THR A 55 -10.44 -6.37 -23.94
C THR A 55 -10.40 -7.89 -23.80
N SER A 56 -9.37 -8.54 -24.35
CA SER A 56 -9.20 -9.99 -24.26
C SER A 56 -7.73 -10.35 -24.33
N VAL A 57 -7.30 -11.25 -23.44
CA VAL A 57 -5.92 -11.77 -23.42
C VAL A 57 -5.51 -12.44 -24.73
N ILE A 58 -6.46 -12.94 -25.53
CA ILE A 58 -6.21 -13.63 -26.81
C ILE A 58 -5.49 -12.71 -27.81
N GLY A 59 -5.87 -11.42 -27.86
CA GLY A 59 -5.35 -10.46 -28.85
C GLY A 59 -4.72 -9.21 -28.25
N CYS A 60 -5.08 -8.83 -27.02
CA CYS A 60 -4.61 -7.60 -26.36
C CYS A 60 -3.45 -7.85 -25.38
N GLY A 61 -3.14 -9.11 -25.07
CA GLY A 61 -2.07 -9.52 -24.14
C GLY A 61 -2.42 -9.38 -22.65
N CYS A 62 -3.47 -8.65 -22.29
CA CYS A 62 -4.06 -8.61 -20.95
C CYS A 62 -5.54 -8.21 -21.04
N GLU A 63 -6.23 -8.36 -19.92
CA GLU A 63 -7.58 -7.83 -19.69
C GLU A 63 -7.50 -6.77 -18.58
N ALA A 64 -8.11 -5.61 -18.78
CA ALA A 64 -8.03 -4.52 -17.80
C ALA A 64 -9.23 -3.58 -17.90
N ALA A 65 -9.71 -3.12 -16.76
CA ALA A 65 -10.79 -2.12 -16.69
C ALA A 65 -10.73 -1.32 -15.38
N ILE A 66 -11.35 -0.14 -15.40
CA ILE A 66 -11.55 0.67 -14.20
C ILE A 66 -12.57 -0.08 -13.32
N GLU A 67 -12.17 -0.37 -12.10
CA GLU A 67 -13.03 -1.01 -11.10
C GLU A 67 -13.98 0.02 -10.50
N ARG A 68 -13.41 1.11 -9.94
CA ARG A 68 -14.20 2.18 -9.34
C ARG A 68 -13.41 3.47 -9.17
N GLU A 69 -14.16 4.56 -9.03
CA GLU A 69 -13.63 5.84 -8.58
C GLU A 69 -13.38 5.82 -7.07
N LEU A 70 -12.30 6.45 -6.63
CA LEU A 70 -11.89 6.55 -5.24
C LEU A 70 -11.87 8.02 -4.80
N PRO A 71 -12.60 8.37 -3.72
CA PRO A 71 -12.47 9.69 -3.13
C PRO A 71 -11.09 9.86 -2.48
N ALA A 72 -10.62 11.10 -2.40
CA ALA A 72 -9.35 11.50 -1.77
C ALA A 72 -9.09 10.85 -0.39
N ALA A 73 -10.13 10.64 0.42
CA ALA A 73 -9.98 10.02 1.73
C ALA A 73 -9.48 8.56 1.67
N GLN A 74 -9.75 7.85 0.57
CA GLN A 74 -9.41 6.44 0.37
C GLN A 74 -8.08 6.25 -0.38
N THR A 75 -7.41 7.32 -0.81
CA THR A 75 -6.17 7.21 -1.58
C THR A 75 -4.92 7.44 -0.73
N PRO A 76 -3.75 6.89 -1.14
CA PRO A 76 -2.52 7.01 -0.36
C PRO A 76 -2.02 8.45 -0.17
N ASP A 77 -2.18 9.30 -1.17
CA ASP A 77 -1.68 10.69 -1.20
C ASP A 77 -2.76 11.74 -0.96
N GLY A 78 -4.02 11.34 -0.76
CA GLY A 78 -5.12 12.26 -0.46
C GLY A 78 -5.68 12.98 -1.69
N ARG A 79 -5.37 12.53 -2.90
CA ARG A 79 -5.91 13.07 -4.15
C ARG A 79 -6.99 12.14 -4.73
N PRO A 80 -7.93 12.63 -5.55
CA PRO A 80 -8.91 11.75 -6.19
C PRO A 80 -8.21 10.69 -7.04
N GLY A 81 -8.81 9.50 -7.12
CA GLY A 81 -8.18 8.38 -7.81
C GLY A 81 -9.14 7.39 -8.46
N MET A 82 -8.55 6.43 -9.15
CA MET A 82 -9.21 5.29 -9.80
C MET A 82 -8.56 4.01 -9.32
N SER A 83 -9.39 3.05 -8.90
CA SER A 83 -8.97 1.67 -8.77
C SER A 83 -9.07 0.99 -10.14
N VAL A 84 -8.03 0.27 -10.53
CA VAL A 84 -7.95 -0.44 -11.81
C VAL A 84 -7.50 -1.87 -11.58
N LEU A 85 -8.17 -2.82 -12.21
CA LEU A 85 -7.74 -4.21 -12.24
C LEU A 85 -7.07 -4.54 -13.57
N ILE A 86 -6.02 -5.36 -13.49
CA ILE A 86 -5.33 -5.91 -14.66
C ILE A 86 -5.15 -7.41 -14.45
N PHE A 87 -5.55 -8.17 -15.46
CA PHE A 87 -5.47 -9.62 -15.52
C PHE A 87 -4.63 -10.06 -16.71
N ALA A 88 -3.88 -11.15 -16.53
CA ALA A 88 -3.13 -11.79 -17.60
C ALA A 88 -3.15 -13.31 -17.42
N MET A 89 -2.87 -14.04 -18.50
CA MET A 89 -2.85 -15.52 -18.49
C MET A 89 -1.89 -16.12 -17.46
N SER A 90 -0.84 -15.40 -17.09
CA SER A 90 0.14 -15.86 -16.13
C SER A 90 0.76 -14.70 -15.35
N LEU A 91 1.35 -15.01 -14.19
CA LEU A 91 2.13 -14.03 -13.43
C LEU A 91 3.32 -13.48 -14.24
N LYS A 92 3.90 -14.28 -15.14
CA LYS A 92 5.00 -13.85 -16.02
C LYS A 92 4.54 -12.76 -16.97
N ASP A 93 3.34 -12.90 -17.53
CA ASP A 93 2.79 -11.91 -18.46
C ASP A 93 2.27 -10.68 -17.72
N LEU A 94 1.68 -10.87 -16.54
CA LEU A 94 1.31 -9.77 -15.64
C LEU A 94 2.52 -8.88 -15.30
N LYS A 95 3.66 -9.50 -14.97
CA LYS A 95 4.93 -8.80 -14.69
C LYS A 95 5.49 -8.01 -15.88
N LYS A 96 5.08 -8.32 -17.11
CA LYS A 96 5.47 -7.56 -18.30
C LYS A 96 4.49 -6.43 -18.59
N VAL A 97 3.18 -6.72 -18.54
CA VAL A 97 2.17 -5.78 -19.01
C VAL A 97 1.93 -4.62 -18.05
N VAL A 98 2.01 -4.86 -16.73
CA VAL A 98 1.82 -3.82 -15.71
C VAL A 98 2.81 -2.66 -15.86
N PRO A 99 4.15 -2.89 -15.83
CA PRO A 99 5.09 -1.78 -15.99
C PRO A 99 5.03 -1.15 -17.39
N LEU A 100 4.75 -1.93 -18.45
CA LEU A 100 4.59 -1.39 -19.80
C LEU A 100 3.43 -0.39 -19.87
N ARG A 101 2.25 -0.78 -19.39
CA ARG A 101 1.05 0.09 -19.42
C ARG A 101 1.18 1.28 -18.49
N VAL A 102 1.66 1.08 -17.26
CA VAL A 102 1.86 2.21 -16.34
C VAL A 102 2.89 3.18 -16.93
N GLY A 103 4.00 2.69 -17.50
CA GLY A 103 5.04 3.54 -18.07
C GLY A 103 4.61 4.35 -19.30
N GLN A 104 3.69 3.82 -20.12
CA GLN A 104 3.26 4.47 -21.36
C GLN A 104 1.92 5.21 -21.25
N CYS A 105 1.13 4.94 -20.21
CA CYS A 105 -0.20 5.53 -20.06
C CYS A 105 -0.36 6.34 -18.76
N VAL A 106 0.27 5.93 -17.66
CA VAL A 106 0.13 6.62 -16.37
C VAL A 106 1.29 7.59 -16.16
N LEU A 107 2.54 7.13 -16.21
CA LEU A 107 3.72 7.99 -16.07
C LEU A 107 3.72 9.19 -17.04
N THR A 108 3.13 9.02 -18.22
CA THR A 108 2.98 10.06 -19.26
C THR A 108 1.73 10.93 -19.08
N SER A 109 0.80 10.55 -18.20
CA SER A 109 -0.42 11.30 -17.91
C SER A 109 -0.16 12.42 -16.90
N PRO A 110 -0.67 13.64 -17.16
CA PRO A 110 -0.46 14.79 -16.29
C PRO A 110 -0.91 14.55 -14.85
N THR A 111 -0.16 15.08 -13.90
CA THR A 111 -0.41 15.06 -12.44
C THR A 111 -0.47 13.66 -11.82
N SER A 112 -0.27 12.60 -12.59
CA SER A 112 -0.63 11.27 -12.10
C SER A 112 0.39 10.69 -11.11
N ALA A 113 -0.09 9.80 -10.24
CA ALA A 113 0.76 8.90 -9.45
C ALA A 113 0.14 7.51 -9.39
N CYS A 114 0.97 6.48 -9.20
CA CYS A 114 0.52 5.08 -9.26
C CYS A 114 0.95 4.28 -8.03
N TYR A 115 -0.02 3.79 -7.28
CA TYR A 115 0.18 3.06 -6.04
C TYR A 115 -0.29 1.61 -6.14
N ALA A 116 0.26 0.76 -5.28
CA ALA A 116 -0.21 -0.61 -5.12
C ALA A 116 -1.61 -0.61 -4.49
N GLY A 117 -2.59 -1.21 -5.19
CA GLY A 117 -3.96 -1.43 -4.70
C GLY A 117 -4.21 -2.84 -4.18
N LEU A 118 -3.28 -3.78 -4.43
CA LEU A 118 -3.29 -5.13 -3.89
C LEU A 118 -2.02 -5.38 -3.07
N GLU A 119 -2.19 -5.96 -1.88
CA GLU A 119 -1.09 -6.37 -1.00
C GLU A 119 -0.95 -7.91 -1.00
N GLY A 120 0.26 -8.40 -0.71
CA GLY A 120 0.56 -9.82 -0.66
C GLY A 120 0.80 -10.50 -2.02
N GLY A 121 0.99 -11.81 -1.96
CA GLY A 121 1.33 -12.64 -3.11
C GLY A 121 2.69 -12.30 -3.74
N ALA A 122 2.87 -12.66 -5.01
CA ALA A 122 4.14 -12.44 -5.70
C ALA A 122 4.27 -10.96 -6.12
N ALA A 123 5.45 -10.38 -5.93
CA ALA A 123 5.71 -8.99 -6.31
C ALA A 123 5.73 -8.81 -7.83
N VAL A 124 4.90 -7.90 -8.33
CA VAL A 124 4.94 -7.39 -9.70
C VAL A 124 5.74 -6.09 -9.72
N PRO A 125 6.75 -5.94 -10.60
CA PRO A 125 7.57 -4.73 -10.63
C PRO A 125 6.77 -3.53 -11.14
N LEU A 126 6.76 -2.45 -10.37
CA LEU A 126 6.18 -1.16 -10.75
C LEU A 126 7.30 -0.12 -10.86
N GLY A 127 7.52 0.69 -9.83
CA GLY A 127 8.63 1.63 -9.76
C GLY A 127 10.00 0.95 -9.87
N ARG A 128 10.12 -0.33 -9.48
CA ARG A 128 11.34 -1.12 -9.70
C ARG A 128 11.76 -1.16 -11.18
N ALA A 129 10.80 -1.24 -12.10
CA ALA A 129 11.04 -1.21 -13.53
C ALA A 129 11.08 0.22 -14.08
N LEU A 130 10.14 1.08 -13.65
CA LEU A 130 9.98 2.42 -14.21
C LEU A 130 11.10 3.39 -13.82
N ARG A 131 11.72 3.21 -12.64
CA ARG A 131 12.71 4.16 -12.09
C ARG A 131 13.86 4.51 -13.02
N TYR A 132 14.21 3.62 -13.94
CA TYR A 132 15.32 3.84 -14.88
C TYR A 132 15.03 4.98 -15.88
N PHE A 133 13.75 5.34 -16.07
CA PHE A 133 13.38 6.54 -16.84
C PHE A 133 13.92 7.84 -16.23
N GLY A 134 14.20 7.86 -14.92
CA GLY A 134 14.83 9.00 -14.25
C GLY A 134 16.32 9.18 -14.56
N ASP A 135 16.93 8.28 -15.36
CA ASP A 135 18.32 8.36 -15.84
C ASP A 135 19.36 8.62 -14.73
N GLY A 136 19.16 7.98 -13.57
CA GLY A 136 20.04 8.13 -12.41
C GLY A 136 19.54 9.16 -11.38
N HIS A 137 18.67 10.08 -11.77
CA HIS A 137 18.16 11.18 -10.94
C HIS A 137 16.93 10.83 -10.09
N GLN A 138 16.41 9.61 -10.20
CA GLN A 138 15.29 9.13 -9.39
C GLN A 138 15.64 9.09 -7.89
N ILE A 139 14.67 9.49 -7.05
CA ILE A 139 14.82 9.46 -5.58
C ILE A 139 13.96 8.34 -5.01
N ALA A 140 14.57 7.47 -4.21
CA ALA A 140 13.86 6.46 -3.43
C ALA A 140 13.48 7.00 -2.05
N LYS A 141 12.27 6.69 -1.59
CA LYS A 141 11.79 6.96 -0.24
C LYS A 141 11.28 5.67 0.39
N SER A 142 11.67 5.40 1.64
CA SER A 142 11.21 4.26 2.40
C SER A 142 10.33 4.77 3.54
N ILE A 143 9.04 4.44 3.50
CA ILE A 143 8.03 4.89 4.45
C ILE A 143 7.31 3.64 4.94
N GLU A 144 7.38 3.37 6.24
CA GLU A 144 6.70 2.21 6.88
C GLU A 144 7.01 0.86 6.21
N GLY A 145 8.27 0.63 5.85
CA GLY A 145 8.70 -0.60 5.16
C GLY A 145 8.29 -0.70 3.69
N ARG A 146 7.55 0.28 3.16
CA ARG A 146 7.22 0.40 1.74
C ARG A 146 8.17 1.37 1.04
N ARG A 147 8.67 0.97 -0.13
CA ARG A 147 9.53 1.83 -0.95
C ARG A 147 8.74 2.49 -2.06
N PHE A 148 8.91 3.79 -2.18
CA PHE A 148 8.38 4.65 -3.23
C PHE A 148 9.52 5.23 -4.07
N TRP A 149 9.23 5.52 -5.33
CA TRP A 149 10.11 6.22 -6.25
C TRP A 149 9.51 7.56 -6.65
N ARG A 150 10.38 8.56 -6.75
CA ARG A 150 10.10 9.88 -7.34
C ARG A 150 10.94 9.98 -8.60
N LEU A 151 10.29 9.98 -9.74
CA LEU A 151 10.95 10.07 -11.04
C LEU A 151 10.84 11.53 -11.49
N PRO A 152 11.96 12.22 -11.76
CA PRO A 152 11.88 13.56 -12.33
C PRO A 152 11.30 13.48 -13.74
N VAL A 153 10.33 14.34 -14.03
CA VAL A 153 9.66 14.46 -15.33
C VAL A 153 9.46 15.95 -15.66
N MET A 154 9.04 16.28 -16.89
CA MET A 154 8.91 17.68 -17.32
C MET A 154 7.95 18.49 -16.44
N GLU A 155 6.86 17.86 -15.94
CA GLU A 155 5.88 18.50 -15.06
C GLU A 155 6.41 18.72 -13.62
N GLY A 156 7.36 17.90 -13.17
CA GLY A 156 7.80 17.83 -11.78
C GLY A 156 8.25 16.42 -11.40
N GLU A 157 7.44 15.69 -10.64
CA GLU A 157 7.74 14.32 -10.24
C GLU A 157 6.58 13.34 -10.52
N PHE A 158 6.92 12.15 -10.99
CA PHE A 158 6.01 11.00 -11.00
C PHE A 158 6.31 10.11 -9.79
N VAL A 159 5.29 9.89 -8.95
CA VAL A 159 5.41 9.07 -7.74
C VAL A 159 4.79 7.69 -7.96
N CYS A 160 5.51 6.63 -7.58
CA CYS A 160 4.96 5.29 -7.59
C CYS A 160 5.54 4.36 -6.50
N ASP A 161 4.77 3.34 -6.11
CA ASP A 161 5.29 2.22 -5.31
C ASP A 161 6.38 1.45 -6.08
N GLU A 162 7.34 0.84 -5.38
CA GLU A 162 8.37 -0.01 -5.99
C GLU A 162 7.74 -1.25 -6.67
N ILE A 163 6.77 -1.86 -6.01
CA ILE A 163 6.10 -3.09 -6.42
C ILE A 163 4.60 -3.01 -6.14
N VAL A 164 3.83 -3.87 -6.78
CA VAL A 164 2.44 -4.15 -6.43
C VAL A 164 2.29 -5.65 -6.13
N GLY A 165 1.38 -6.00 -5.22
CA GLY A 165 1.00 -7.39 -4.96
C GLY A 165 0.28 -8.02 -6.15
N SER A 166 0.14 -9.33 -6.14
CA SER A 166 -0.62 -10.07 -7.17
C SER A 166 -1.27 -11.31 -6.60
N THR A 167 -2.28 -11.82 -7.30
CA THR A 167 -2.90 -13.12 -7.01
C THR A 167 -2.82 -14.00 -8.26
N THR A 168 -2.60 -15.30 -8.06
CA THR A 168 -2.78 -16.34 -9.11
C THR A 168 -4.08 -17.11 -8.92
N GLY A 169 -4.92 -16.68 -7.99
CA GLY A 169 -6.29 -17.19 -7.79
C GLY A 169 -7.34 -16.32 -8.48
N ALA A 170 -6.93 -15.39 -9.36
CA ALA A 170 -7.85 -14.63 -10.17
C ALA A 170 -8.54 -15.53 -11.19
N VAL A 171 -9.75 -15.16 -11.57
CA VAL A 171 -10.59 -15.90 -12.52
C VAL A 171 -11.05 -14.93 -13.59
N GLY A 172 -10.89 -15.30 -14.86
CA GLY A 172 -11.40 -14.50 -15.97
C GLY A 172 -12.24 -15.31 -16.94
N GLY A 173 -13.12 -14.62 -17.66
CA GLY A 173 -14.07 -15.25 -18.58
C GLY A 173 -15.37 -15.74 -17.94
N GLY A 174 -15.65 -15.37 -16.68
CA GLY A 174 -17.03 -15.49 -16.17
C GLY A 174 -17.96 -14.69 -17.08
N ASN A 175 -19.14 -15.19 -17.43
CA ASN A 175 -19.96 -14.51 -18.43
C ASN A 175 -21.45 -14.83 -18.32
N PHE A 176 -22.29 -13.99 -18.93
CA PHE A 176 -23.67 -14.36 -19.24
C PHE A 176 -24.14 -13.65 -20.50
N LEU A 177 -25.13 -14.25 -21.16
CA LEU A 177 -25.74 -13.82 -22.40
C LEU A 177 -27.14 -13.27 -22.12
N ILE A 178 -27.45 -12.11 -22.69
CA ILE A 178 -28.77 -11.46 -22.63
C ILE A 178 -29.46 -11.68 -23.97
N LEU A 179 -30.51 -12.49 -23.99
CA LEU A 179 -31.29 -12.79 -25.18
C LEU A 179 -32.54 -11.88 -25.20
N ALA A 180 -32.64 -10.99 -26.19
CA ALA A 180 -33.70 -9.97 -26.22
C ALA A 180 -34.43 -9.87 -27.58
N ARG A 181 -35.62 -9.29 -27.54
CA ARG A 181 -36.52 -9.09 -28.70
C ARG A 181 -36.07 -7.99 -29.64
N SER A 182 -35.07 -7.19 -29.29
CA SER A 182 -34.51 -6.16 -30.16
C SER A 182 -33.10 -5.77 -29.71
N ARG A 183 -32.36 -5.12 -30.61
CA ARG A 183 -31.04 -4.54 -30.29
C ARG A 183 -31.11 -3.52 -29.16
N ALA A 184 -32.17 -2.70 -29.15
CA ALA A 184 -32.37 -1.67 -28.12
C ALA A 184 -32.63 -2.29 -26.74
N ALA A 185 -33.47 -3.34 -26.68
CA ALA A 185 -33.74 -4.07 -25.44
C ALA A 185 -32.48 -4.78 -24.89
N ALA A 186 -31.70 -5.43 -25.76
CA ALA A 186 -30.45 -6.06 -25.37
C ALA A 186 -29.47 -5.05 -24.77
N LEU A 187 -29.28 -3.90 -25.43
CA LEU A 187 -28.35 -2.87 -24.98
C LEU A 187 -28.79 -2.25 -23.64
N ALA A 188 -30.06 -1.87 -23.49
CA ALA A 188 -30.58 -1.30 -22.25
C ALA A 188 -30.41 -2.26 -21.07
N ALA A 189 -30.65 -3.57 -21.28
CA ALA A 189 -30.44 -4.58 -20.26
C ALA A 189 -28.95 -4.77 -19.92
N ALA A 190 -28.06 -4.73 -20.92
CA ALA A 190 -26.62 -4.83 -20.71
C ALA A 190 -26.06 -3.61 -19.95
N GLU A 191 -26.53 -2.40 -20.26
CA GLU A 191 -26.14 -1.18 -19.54
C GLU A 191 -26.60 -1.22 -18.08
N ALA A 192 -27.83 -1.66 -17.81
CA ALA A 192 -28.33 -1.84 -16.45
C ALA A 192 -27.52 -2.88 -15.67
N ALA A 193 -27.12 -3.98 -16.32
CA ALA A 193 -26.23 -4.97 -15.73
C ALA A 193 -24.86 -4.40 -15.40
N VAL A 194 -24.21 -3.73 -16.36
CA VAL A 194 -22.88 -3.14 -16.18
C VAL A 194 -22.89 -2.09 -15.05
N GLU A 195 -23.94 -1.27 -14.94
CA GLU A 195 -24.10 -0.32 -13.84
C GLU A 195 -24.16 -1.02 -12.47
N ALA A 196 -24.95 -2.09 -12.35
CA ALA A 196 -25.05 -2.86 -11.12
C ALA A 196 -23.73 -3.57 -10.77
N MET A 197 -23.07 -4.15 -11.77
CA MET A 197 -21.80 -4.86 -11.63
C MET A 197 -20.64 -3.94 -11.27
N GLY A 198 -20.66 -2.69 -11.74
CA GLY A 198 -19.67 -1.67 -11.37
C GLY A 198 -19.67 -1.29 -9.88
N ARG A 199 -20.62 -1.79 -9.09
CA ARG A 199 -20.67 -1.66 -7.62
C ARG A 199 -19.99 -2.83 -6.90
N VAL A 200 -19.63 -3.90 -7.61
CA VAL A 200 -18.97 -5.08 -7.04
C VAL A 200 -17.47 -4.85 -7.04
N GLU A 201 -16.88 -4.72 -5.84
CA GLU A 201 -15.43 -4.65 -5.70
C GLU A 201 -14.80 -6.01 -6.02
N GLY A 202 -13.63 -6.00 -6.64
CA GLY A 202 -12.85 -7.19 -6.99
C GLY A 202 -13.11 -7.71 -8.39
N ALA A 203 -14.08 -7.17 -9.13
CA ALA A 203 -14.43 -7.61 -10.48
C ALA A 203 -14.55 -6.45 -11.47
N VAL A 204 -14.31 -6.73 -12.76
CA VAL A 204 -14.44 -5.78 -13.87
C VAL A 204 -14.98 -6.46 -15.14
N MET A 205 -15.47 -5.65 -16.06
CA MET A 205 -15.95 -6.08 -17.38
C MET A 205 -15.03 -5.48 -18.46
N PRO A 206 -14.05 -6.23 -18.98
CA PRO A 206 -12.92 -5.65 -19.74
C PRO A 206 -13.27 -5.21 -21.17
N PHE A 207 -14.44 -5.59 -21.68
CA PHE A 207 -14.88 -5.23 -23.02
C PHE A 207 -15.39 -3.78 -23.13
N PRO A 208 -15.54 -3.22 -24.35
CA PRO A 208 -15.97 -1.84 -24.54
C PRO A 208 -17.33 -1.57 -23.88
N GLY A 209 -17.37 -0.62 -22.94
CA GLY A 209 -18.58 -0.34 -22.15
C GLY A 209 -19.02 -1.51 -21.25
N GLY A 210 -18.17 -2.51 -21.04
CA GLY A 210 -18.47 -3.74 -20.32
C GLY A 210 -19.26 -4.78 -21.12
N VAL A 211 -19.46 -4.59 -22.42
CA VAL A 211 -20.40 -5.40 -23.23
C VAL A 211 -19.73 -5.97 -24.48
N VAL A 212 -20.05 -7.23 -24.78
CA VAL A 212 -19.58 -8.00 -25.93
C VAL A 212 -20.73 -8.20 -26.90
N ARG A 213 -20.54 -7.76 -28.15
CA ARG A 213 -21.51 -7.99 -29.23
C ARG A 213 -21.16 -9.16 -30.14
N SER A 214 -19.91 -9.58 -30.14
CA SER A 214 -19.38 -10.51 -31.15
C SER A 214 -19.71 -11.96 -30.86
N GLY A 215 -19.62 -12.37 -29.58
CA GLY A 215 -19.72 -13.76 -29.13
C GLY A 215 -18.70 -14.68 -29.81
N SER A 216 -17.83 -15.33 -29.05
CA SER A 216 -16.85 -16.26 -29.63
C SER A 216 -17.08 -17.70 -29.24
N LYS A 217 -16.79 -18.62 -30.16
CA LYS A 217 -16.57 -20.03 -29.87
C LYS A 217 -15.11 -20.39 -30.15
N VAL A 218 -14.63 -21.46 -29.50
CA VAL A 218 -13.29 -22.01 -29.74
C VAL A 218 -13.21 -22.60 -31.15
N GLY A 219 -12.09 -22.33 -31.83
CA GLY A 219 -11.84 -22.82 -33.17
C GLY A 219 -12.66 -22.10 -34.25
N GLY A 220 -12.67 -22.67 -35.45
CA GLY A 220 -13.45 -22.16 -36.58
C GLY A 220 -13.42 -23.11 -37.78
N LYS A 221 -14.17 -22.77 -38.83
CA LYS A 221 -14.16 -23.53 -40.10
C LYS A 221 -12.81 -23.43 -40.83
N TYR A 222 -12.04 -22.37 -40.56
CA TYR A 222 -10.74 -22.12 -41.18
C TYR A 222 -9.62 -22.66 -40.29
N ALA A 223 -8.66 -23.35 -40.91
CA ALA A 223 -7.51 -23.91 -40.21
C ALA A 223 -6.71 -22.82 -39.48
N GLY A 224 -6.30 -23.10 -38.24
CA GLY A 224 -5.48 -22.19 -37.43
C GLY A 224 -6.24 -21.07 -36.72
N MET A 225 -7.57 -20.96 -36.87
CA MET A 225 -8.34 -20.01 -36.06
C MET A 225 -8.45 -20.48 -34.61
N ILE A 226 -8.01 -19.63 -33.69
CA ILE A 226 -8.14 -19.85 -32.24
C ILE A 226 -9.60 -19.63 -31.80
N ALA A 227 -10.26 -18.62 -32.36
CA ALA A 227 -11.65 -18.28 -32.08
C ALA A 227 -12.37 -17.81 -33.35
N SER A 228 -13.68 -18.04 -33.40
CA SER A 228 -14.58 -17.55 -34.45
C SER A 228 -15.94 -17.18 -33.85
N THR A 229 -16.86 -16.62 -34.66
CA THR A 229 -18.19 -16.24 -34.17
C THR A 229 -18.96 -17.43 -33.59
N ASN A 230 -19.67 -17.20 -32.49
CA ASN A 230 -20.59 -18.17 -31.93
C ASN A 230 -21.90 -18.17 -32.74
N ASP A 231 -21.87 -18.94 -33.83
CA ASP A 231 -22.96 -19.05 -34.81
C ASP A 231 -24.27 -19.54 -34.21
N ALA A 232 -24.24 -20.37 -33.15
CA ALA A 232 -25.44 -20.82 -32.45
C ALA A 232 -26.25 -19.64 -31.85
N TYR A 233 -25.58 -18.56 -31.46
CA TYR A 233 -26.17 -17.35 -30.87
C TYR A 233 -26.22 -16.16 -31.85
N CYS A 234 -26.06 -16.41 -33.15
CA CYS A 234 -26.20 -15.37 -34.18
C CYS A 234 -27.64 -15.32 -34.73
N PRO A 235 -28.45 -14.28 -34.44
CA PRO A 235 -29.84 -14.20 -34.92
C PRO A 235 -29.95 -14.27 -36.45
N THR A 236 -28.97 -13.72 -37.17
CA THR A 236 -28.91 -13.72 -38.64
C THR A 236 -28.65 -15.09 -39.25
N LEU A 237 -28.18 -16.07 -38.47
CA LEU A 237 -27.86 -17.42 -38.92
C LEU A 237 -28.91 -18.46 -38.48
N ARG A 238 -29.99 -18.04 -37.81
CA ARG A 238 -30.98 -18.96 -37.20
C ARG A 238 -31.53 -20.02 -38.16
N GLY A 239 -31.73 -19.68 -39.43
CA GLY A 239 -32.20 -20.61 -40.47
C GLY A 239 -31.09 -21.39 -41.19
N ALA A 240 -29.82 -21.11 -40.90
CA ALA A 240 -28.65 -21.66 -41.61
C ALA A 240 -27.79 -22.59 -40.73
N VAL A 241 -27.91 -22.51 -39.40
CA VAL A 241 -27.15 -23.33 -38.44
C VAL A 241 -28.05 -23.85 -37.32
N PRO A 242 -27.63 -24.89 -36.57
CA PRO A 242 -28.31 -25.29 -35.33
C PRO A 242 -28.25 -24.15 -34.30
N SER A 243 -29.32 -23.35 -34.22
CA SER A 243 -29.37 -22.16 -33.36
C SER A 243 -29.84 -22.50 -31.95
N ALA A 244 -29.27 -21.82 -30.95
CA ALA A 244 -29.69 -21.84 -29.56
C ALA A 244 -30.77 -20.76 -29.26
N LEU A 245 -31.19 -20.00 -30.27
CA LEU A 245 -32.08 -18.85 -30.12
C LEU A 245 -33.53 -19.21 -30.44
N PRO A 246 -34.49 -18.86 -29.57
CA PRO A 246 -35.91 -19.00 -29.87
C PRO A 246 -36.34 -17.92 -30.89
N PRO A 247 -37.49 -18.10 -31.57
CA PRO A 247 -37.92 -17.24 -32.67
C PRO A 247 -38.00 -15.74 -32.33
N GLU A 248 -38.38 -15.41 -31.11
CA GLU A 248 -38.56 -14.04 -30.61
C GLU A 248 -37.26 -13.31 -30.25
N VAL A 249 -36.10 -13.98 -30.23
CA VAL A 249 -34.81 -13.37 -29.86
C VAL A 249 -34.10 -12.79 -31.08
N GLU A 250 -34.17 -11.47 -31.25
CA GLU A 250 -33.59 -10.75 -32.39
C GLU A 250 -32.17 -10.23 -32.14
N SER A 251 -31.75 -10.16 -30.87
CA SER A 251 -30.43 -9.66 -30.49
C SER A 251 -29.90 -10.39 -29.26
N VAL A 252 -28.59 -10.61 -29.25
CA VAL A 252 -27.85 -11.18 -28.11
C VAL A 252 -26.68 -10.27 -27.79
N LEU A 253 -26.49 -9.97 -26.51
CA LEU A 253 -25.27 -9.35 -26.00
C LEU A 253 -24.72 -10.21 -24.87
N GLU A 254 -23.41 -10.22 -24.75
CA GLU A 254 -22.67 -10.96 -23.73
C GLU A 254 -22.00 -9.96 -22.78
N ILE A 255 -21.90 -10.31 -21.50
CA ILE A 255 -21.05 -9.60 -20.55
C ILE A 255 -20.01 -10.59 -20.06
N VAL A 256 -18.74 -10.22 -20.16
CA VAL A 256 -17.59 -10.98 -19.66
C VAL A 256 -17.05 -10.29 -18.41
N ILE A 257 -16.68 -11.08 -17.41
CA ILE A 257 -16.29 -10.69 -16.06
C ILE A 257 -14.96 -11.35 -15.72
N ASP A 258 -14.03 -10.52 -15.25
CA ASP A 258 -12.81 -10.93 -14.59
C ASP A 258 -12.84 -10.51 -13.12
N GLY A 259 -12.35 -11.36 -12.23
CA GLY A 259 -12.33 -11.12 -10.79
C GLY A 259 -11.04 -11.57 -10.11
N LEU A 260 -10.67 -10.89 -9.02
CA LEU A 260 -9.50 -11.24 -8.20
C LEU A 260 -9.67 -12.60 -7.51
N THR A 261 -10.91 -13.05 -7.34
CA THR A 261 -11.30 -14.37 -6.85
C THR A 261 -12.50 -14.91 -7.61
N GLU A 262 -12.73 -16.23 -7.51
CA GLU A 262 -13.96 -16.87 -8.01
C GLU A 262 -15.23 -16.24 -7.39
N GLY A 263 -15.17 -15.87 -6.10
CA GLY A 263 -16.28 -15.25 -5.39
C GLY A 263 -16.66 -13.87 -5.95
N ASP A 264 -15.67 -13.07 -6.37
CA ASP A 264 -15.90 -11.75 -6.97
C ASP A 264 -16.62 -11.89 -8.33
N VAL A 265 -16.21 -12.88 -9.14
CA VAL A 265 -16.88 -13.21 -10.41
C VAL A 265 -18.32 -13.64 -10.18
N ALA A 266 -18.56 -14.56 -9.24
CA ALA A 266 -19.90 -15.01 -8.89
C ALA A 266 -20.80 -13.86 -8.40
N ALA A 267 -20.28 -13.00 -7.52
CA ALA A 267 -21.01 -11.84 -7.02
C ALA A 267 -21.38 -10.84 -8.13
N SER A 268 -20.43 -10.58 -9.04
CA SER A 268 -20.64 -9.71 -10.20
C SER A 268 -21.67 -10.28 -11.17
N MET A 269 -21.55 -11.56 -11.54
CA MET A 269 -22.56 -12.25 -12.36
C MET A 269 -23.96 -12.19 -11.72
N ARG A 270 -24.07 -12.48 -10.42
CA ARG A 270 -25.36 -12.40 -9.71
C ARG A 270 -25.94 -10.98 -9.77
N ALA A 271 -25.12 -9.95 -9.55
CA ALA A 271 -25.56 -8.55 -9.61
C ALA A 271 -26.07 -8.17 -11.01
N GLY A 272 -25.32 -8.51 -12.06
CA GLY A 272 -25.71 -8.25 -13.44
C GLY A 272 -27.00 -8.96 -13.85
N ILE A 273 -27.09 -10.27 -13.58
CA ILE A 273 -28.28 -11.07 -13.90
C ILE A 273 -29.50 -10.56 -13.11
N SER A 274 -29.32 -10.21 -11.84
CA SER A 274 -30.41 -9.63 -11.02
C SER A 274 -30.92 -8.31 -11.60
N ALA A 275 -30.03 -7.45 -12.08
CA ALA A 275 -30.40 -6.18 -12.71
C ALA A 275 -31.15 -6.38 -14.03
N VAL A 276 -30.71 -7.32 -14.87
CA VAL A 276 -31.44 -7.72 -16.10
C VAL A 276 -32.84 -8.21 -15.77
N CYS A 277 -32.96 -9.09 -14.77
CA CYS A 277 -34.26 -9.62 -14.35
C CYS A 277 -35.15 -8.55 -13.71
N ALA A 278 -34.58 -7.55 -13.02
CA ALA A 278 -35.35 -6.47 -12.41
C ALA A 278 -36.10 -5.60 -13.43
N LEU A 279 -35.61 -5.49 -14.67
CA LEU A 279 -36.31 -4.80 -15.77
C LEU A 279 -37.60 -5.51 -16.19
N GLY A 280 -37.66 -6.83 -15.99
CA GLY A 280 -38.79 -7.69 -16.31
C GLY A 280 -39.01 -7.94 -17.80
N ALA A 281 -39.87 -8.93 -18.10
CA ALA A 281 -40.21 -9.29 -19.48
C ALA A 281 -40.71 -8.13 -20.38
N PRO A 282 -41.46 -7.12 -19.88
CA PRO A 282 -41.91 -5.98 -20.70
C PRO A 282 -40.76 -5.14 -21.27
N ALA A 283 -39.56 -5.19 -20.67
CA ALA A 283 -38.37 -4.53 -21.21
C ALA A 283 -37.79 -5.23 -22.46
N GLY A 284 -38.37 -6.36 -22.87
CA GLY A 284 -38.00 -7.07 -24.10
C GLY A 284 -36.89 -8.10 -23.91
N VAL A 285 -36.46 -8.39 -22.68
CA VAL A 285 -35.56 -9.51 -22.37
C VAL A 285 -36.37 -10.80 -22.34
N VAL A 286 -35.88 -11.84 -23.03
CA VAL A 286 -36.52 -13.16 -23.13
C VAL A 286 -35.89 -14.12 -22.14
N ALA A 287 -34.56 -14.22 -22.15
CA ALA A 287 -33.83 -15.17 -21.32
C ALA A 287 -32.41 -14.66 -21.01
N VAL A 288 -31.84 -15.22 -19.95
CA VAL A 288 -30.42 -15.18 -19.64
C VAL A 288 -29.83 -16.58 -19.85
N ASP A 289 -28.72 -16.63 -20.57
CA ASP A 289 -27.93 -17.84 -20.82
C ASP A 289 -26.46 -17.60 -20.45
N ALA A 290 -25.58 -18.58 -20.68
CA ALA A 290 -24.15 -18.43 -20.47
C ALA A 290 -23.35 -19.19 -21.54
N GLY A 291 -22.20 -18.64 -21.90
CA GLY A 291 -21.22 -19.25 -22.78
C GLY A 291 -20.34 -20.25 -22.03
N ASN A 292 -20.28 -21.47 -22.56
CA ASN A 292 -19.35 -22.52 -22.14
C ASN A 292 -18.82 -23.30 -23.36
N TYR A 293 -17.83 -24.15 -23.10
CA TYR A 293 -17.09 -24.93 -24.10
C TYR A 293 -17.26 -26.43 -23.86
N GLY A 294 -18.38 -26.82 -23.27
CA GLY A 294 -18.68 -28.21 -22.93
C GLY A 294 -18.10 -28.67 -21.59
N GLY A 295 -17.58 -27.77 -20.75
CA GLY A 295 -17.15 -28.05 -19.38
C GLY A 295 -15.80 -28.76 -19.26
N ASN A 296 -14.98 -28.72 -20.31
CA ASN A 296 -13.72 -29.47 -20.41
C ASN A 296 -12.47 -28.58 -20.55
N LEU A 297 -12.63 -27.27 -20.70
CA LEU A 297 -11.53 -26.33 -20.94
C LEU A 297 -11.22 -25.52 -19.67
N GLY A 298 -12.23 -24.85 -19.12
CA GLY A 298 -12.11 -24.00 -17.93
C GLY A 298 -12.48 -24.78 -16.67
N PRO A 299 -11.72 -24.69 -15.57
CA PRO A 299 -12.04 -25.43 -14.34
C PRO A 299 -13.17 -24.78 -13.52
N PHE A 300 -13.55 -23.54 -13.82
CA PHE A 300 -14.57 -22.79 -13.07
C PHE A 300 -15.90 -22.83 -13.82
N HIS A 301 -16.94 -23.37 -13.18
CA HIS A 301 -18.29 -23.50 -13.75
C HIS A 301 -19.31 -22.73 -12.92
N PHE A 302 -19.70 -21.54 -13.39
CA PHE A 302 -20.73 -20.74 -12.74
C PHE A 302 -22.11 -21.10 -13.29
N LYS A 303 -22.75 -22.10 -12.66
CA LYS A 303 -24.10 -22.55 -13.06
C LYS A 303 -25.14 -21.49 -12.71
N LEU A 304 -25.89 -21.02 -13.71
CA LEU A 304 -26.75 -19.85 -13.56
C LEU A 304 -27.86 -20.06 -12.55
N ARG A 305 -28.52 -21.22 -12.55
CA ARG A 305 -29.64 -21.50 -11.64
C ARG A 305 -29.18 -21.65 -10.19
N GLU A 306 -28.04 -22.28 -9.96
CA GLU A 306 -27.42 -22.36 -8.63
C GLU A 306 -26.97 -20.97 -8.17
N LEU A 307 -26.37 -20.20 -9.07
CA LEU A 307 -25.97 -18.81 -8.81
C LEU A 307 -27.15 -17.90 -8.54
N MET A 308 -28.34 -18.16 -9.07
CA MET A 308 -29.52 -17.33 -8.85
C MET A 308 -30.48 -17.88 -7.79
N ALA A 309 -30.19 -19.05 -7.22
CA ALA A 309 -31.01 -19.65 -6.19
C ALA A 309 -31.06 -18.75 -4.93
N PRO A 310 -32.20 -18.72 -4.22
CA PRO A 310 -32.29 -18.04 -2.93
C PRO A 310 -31.28 -18.64 -1.95
N VAL A 311 -30.51 -17.80 -1.27
CA VAL A 311 -29.60 -18.26 -0.22
C VAL A 311 -30.45 -18.78 0.95
N ALA A 312 -30.34 -20.07 1.27
CA ALA A 312 -31.08 -20.66 2.37
C ALA A 312 -30.60 -20.06 3.72
N GLY A 313 -31.42 -19.19 4.31
CA GLY A 313 -31.19 -18.63 5.65
C GLY A 313 -30.52 -17.25 5.66
N GLY A 314 -31.29 -16.19 5.44
CA GLY A 314 -30.86 -14.81 5.69
C GLY A 314 -32.05 -13.87 5.61
N ALA A 315 -32.36 -13.21 6.72
CA ALA A 315 -33.40 -12.19 6.78
C ALA A 315 -33.17 -11.08 5.74
N SER A 316 -34.26 -10.49 5.28
CA SER A 316 -34.28 -9.22 4.55
C SER A 316 -33.38 -8.19 5.25
N HIS A 317 -32.26 -7.84 4.63
CA HIS A 317 -31.48 -6.67 5.04
C HIS A 317 -31.60 -5.58 3.98
N GLU A 318 -32.41 -4.58 4.36
CA GLU A 318 -32.35 -3.22 3.86
C GLU A 318 -30.89 -2.74 3.77
N TRP A 319 -30.53 -2.21 2.62
CA TRP A 319 -29.28 -1.48 2.43
C TRP A 319 -29.46 -0.08 3.00
N ALA A 320 -29.27 0.06 4.32
CA ALA A 320 -29.27 1.35 5.00
C ALA A 320 -28.04 1.48 5.91
N SER A 321 -27.17 2.42 5.53
CA SER A 321 -26.26 3.22 6.36
C SER A 321 -25.69 2.60 7.65
N LEU A 322 -24.37 2.37 7.68
CA LEU A 322 -23.59 2.50 8.91
C LEU A 322 -22.31 3.32 8.66
N ARG A 323 -22.39 4.58 9.09
CA ARG A 323 -21.24 5.32 9.61
C ARG A 323 -20.89 4.73 10.99
N GLY A 324 -19.61 4.71 11.33
CA GLY A 324 -19.13 4.46 12.69
C GLY A 324 -18.06 3.38 12.72
N GLY A 325 -16.82 3.78 12.98
CA GLY A 325 -15.67 2.87 13.00
C GLY A 325 -15.59 2.00 14.26
N THR A 326 -14.74 0.98 14.17
CA THR A 326 -13.93 0.41 15.26
C THR A 326 -12.81 -0.43 14.62
N GLU A 327 -11.62 -0.37 15.21
CA GLU A 327 -10.37 -1.06 14.85
C GLU A 327 -10.51 -2.58 14.64
N PRO A 328 -9.61 -3.22 13.86
CA PRO A 328 -9.63 -4.66 13.64
C PRO A 328 -9.11 -5.44 14.88
N PRO A 329 -9.69 -6.61 15.21
CA PRO A 329 -9.25 -7.39 16.36
C PRO A 329 -8.00 -8.22 16.03
N HIS A 330 -7.03 -8.16 16.94
CA HIS A 330 -5.86 -9.02 16.97
C HIS A 330 -6.26 -10.51 17.07
N ARG A 331 -5.66 -11.33 16.20
CA ARG A 331 -5.70 -12.80 16.28
C ARG A 331 -5.15 -13.26 17.63
N ARG A 332 -5.95 -14.05 18.37
CA ARG A 332 -5.51 -14.79 19.55
C ARG A 332 -4.71 -16.01 19.10
N SER A 333 -3.40 -16.01 19.34
CA SER A 333 -2.58 -17.21 19.39
C SER A 333 -2.68 -17.85 20.78
N ALA A 334 -2.61 -19.18 20.78
CA ALA A 334 -2.61 -20.03 21.96
C ALA A 334 -1.33 -19.85 22.79
N GLY A 335 -1.46 -19.97 24.13
CA GLY A 335 -0.34 -20.13 25.07
C GLY A 335 0.33 -18.84 25.54
N ARG A 336 -0.37 -17.95 26.28
CA ARG A 336 0.29 -16.85 27.00
C ARG A 336 0.91 -17.37 28.29
N CYS A 337 2.22 -17.57 28.27
CA CYS A 337 3.03 -17.47 29.49
C CYS A 337 2.82 -16.06 30.05
N ARG A 338 2.52 -15.93 31.36
CA ARG A 338 2.46 -14.61 32.02
C ARG A 338 3.89 -14.05 32.01
N MET A 339 4.22 -13.20 31.04
CA MET A 339 5.53 -12.55 30.99
C MET A 339 5.59 -11.48 32.08
N SER A 340 6.57 -11.60 32.97
CA SER A 340 6.90 -10.61 34.01
C SER A 340 7.80 -9.53 33.42
N SER A 341 7.41 -8.26 33.54
CA SER A 341 8.30 -7.14 33.24
C SER A 341 8.86 -6.53 34.53
N HIS A 342 9.73 -5.53 34.39
CA HIS A 342 10.45 -4.90 35.49
C HIS A 342 10.41 -3.37 35.41
N ARG A 343 10.45 -2.75 36.59
CA ARG A 343 10.64 -1.32 36.82
C ARG A 343 11.93 -1.13 37.60
N LEU A 344 12.80 -0.27 37.09
CA LEU A 344 14.10 0.06 37.66
C LEU A 344 14.10 1.51 38.12
N ILE A 345 14.12 1.76 39.43
CA ILE A 345 14.07 3.11 40.00
C ILE A 345 15.40 3.41 40.68
N PRO A 346 16.16 4.45 40.30
CA PRO A 346 17.39 4.81 41.01
C PRO A 346 17.15 4.97 42.51
N ARG A 347 17.96 4.30 43.34
CA ARG A 347 17.85 4.40 44.82
C ARG A 347 18.25 5.76 45.37
N ALA A 348 19.15 6.43 44.66
CA ALA A 348 19.68 7.75 44.94
C ALA A 348 20.22 8.36 43.62
N PRO A 349 20.50 9.67 43.57
CA PRO A 349 21.20 10.27 42.44
C PRO A 349 22.51 9.53 42.15
N LEU A 350 22.77 9.21 40.88
CA LEU A 350 23.95 8.41 40.52
C LEU A 350 25.24 9.22 40.70
N ALA A 351 26.22 8.63 41.38
CA ALA A 351 27.52 9.28 41.62
C ALA A 351 28.51 9.14 40.44
N ALA A 352 28.29 8.15 39.56
CA ALA A 352 29.11 7.87 38.38
C ALA A 352 28.23 7.40 37.20
N ARG A 353 28.84 7.28 36.02
CA ARG A 353 28.18 6.75 34.81
C ARG A 353 27.87 5.27 34.95
N VAL A 354 26.70 4.87 34.48
CA VAL A 354 26.22 3.48 34.43
C VAL A 354 26.03 3.09 32.98
N ASP A 355 26.61 1.98 32.56
CA ASP A 355 26.37 1.40 31.24
C ASP A 355 25.23 0.38 31.34
N LEU A 356 24.13 0.63 30.61
CA LEU A 356 22.96 -0.23 30.57
C LEU A 356 22.90 -1.15 29.34
N THR A 357 24.04 -1.36 28.67
CA THR A 357 24.16 -2.36 27.61
C THR A 357 23.71 -3.73 28.12
N GLY A 358 22.84 -4.38 27.35
CA GLY A 358 22.29 -5.70 27.68
C GLY A 358 21.10 -5.68 28.64
N ILE A 359 20.75 -4.52 29.23
CA ILE A 359 19.54 -4.38 30.05
C ILE A 359 18.36 -4.04 29.13
N THR A 360 17.69 -5.07 28.63
CA THR A 360 16.55 -4.96 27.68
C THR A 360 15.37 -5.83 28.12
N PRO A 361 14.13 -5.53 27.69
CA PRO A 361 12.97 -6.37 28.02
C PRO A 361 13.19 -7.85 27.70
N ALA A 362 13.78 -8.15 26.53
CA ALA A 362 14.10 -9.52 26.13
C ALA A 362 15.14 -10.19 27.04
N ALA A 363 16.17 -9.47 27.49
CA ALA A 363 17.19 -10.00 28.38
C ALA A 363 16.68 -10.22 29.82
N LEU A 364 15.69 -9.44 30.24
CA LEU A 364 15.06 -9.56 31.57
C LEU A 364 13.86 -10.51 31.59
N ALA A 365 13.41 -10.97 30.42
CA ALA A 365 12.22 -11.79 30.30
C ALA A 365 12.37 -13.12 31.06
N GLY A 366 11.39 -13.40 31.93
CA GLY A 366 11.36 -14.64 32.72
C GLY A 366 12.27 -14.67 33.95
N LEU A 367 13.07 -13.62 34.19
CA LEU A 367 13.82 -13.46 35.43
C LEU A 367 12.91 -12.91 36.53
N ALA A 368 13.13 -13.34 37.77
CA ALA A 368 12.53 -12.71 38.94
C ALA A 368 13.29 -11.42 39.30
N ALA A 369 12.62 -10.48 40.01
CA ALA A 369 13.23 -9.21 40.39
C ALA A 369 14.56 -9.35 41.16
N GLY A 370 14.70 -10.39 41.99
CA GLY A 370 15.95 -10.70 42.70
C GLY A 370 17.06 -11.27 41.82
N GLU A 371 16.74 -11.86 40.67
CA GLU A 371 17.72 -12.27 39.66
C GLU A 371 18.17 -11.07 38.83
N VAL A 372 17.23 -10.21 38.43
CA VAL A 372 17.53 -8.93 37.75
C VAL A 372 18.42 -8.04 38.62
N ALA A 373 18.16 -7.95 39.92
CA ALA A 373 18.97 -7.19 40.87
C ALA A 373 20.43 -7.69 40.97
N ARG A 374 20.72 -8.94 40.61
CA ARG A 374 22.07 -9.53 40.65
C ARG A 374 22.86 -9.35 39.37
N LEU A 375 22.25 -8.84 38.30
CA LEU A 375 22.95 -8.56 37.05
C LEU A 375 24.02 -7.48 37.28
N GLY A 376 25.26 -7.75 36.88
CA GLY A 376 26.35 -6.79 36.99
C GLY A 376 26.30 -5.76 35.88
N VAL A 377 26.34 -4.49 36.23
CA VAL A 377 26.42 -3.36 35.28
C VAL A 377 27.70 -2.56 35.53
N PRO A 378 28.38 -2.08 34.48
CA PRO A 378 29.51 -1.17 34.64
C PRO A 378 29.08 0.12 35.35
N PHE A 379 29.83 0.53 36.37
CA PHE A 379 29.63 1.76 37.14
C PHE A 379 30.98 2.43 37.42
N GLY A 380 31.21 3.58 36.78
CA GLY A 380 32.53 4.21 36.81
C GLY A 380 33.62 3.30 36.24
N ALA A 381 34.62 2.96 37.04
CA ALA A 381 35.74 2.07 36.63
C ALA A 381 35.52 0.58 36.99
N GLY A 382 34.42 0.25 37.67
CA GLY A 382 34.13 -1.11 38.15
C GLY A 382 32.80 -1.65 37.63
N THR A 383 32.39 -2.79 38.20
CA THR A 383 31.09 -3.42 37.94
C THR A 383 30.36 -3.62 39.26
N VAL A 384 29.09 -3.25 39.33
CA VAL A 384 28.24 -3.40 40.52
C VAL A 384 26.93 -4.11 40.17
N PRO A 385 26.32 -4.85 41.10
CA PRO A 385 24.97 -5.37 40.94
C PRO A 385 23.94 -4.26 40.65
N LEU A 386 23.02 -4.51 39.73
CA LEU A 386 21.96 -3.58 39.37
C LEU A 386 21.09 -3.19 40.59
N GLY A 387 20.88 -4.13 41.52
CA GLY A 387 20.13 -3.93 42.75
C GLY A 387 20.77 -2.97 43.75
N ASP A 388 22.07 -2.71 43.63
CA ASP A 388 22.77 -1.72 44.46
C ASP A 388 22.49 -0.29 43.99
N LEU A 389 22.17 -0.13 42.70
CA LEU A 389 21.88 1.16 42.07
C LEU A 389 20.37 1.43 41.95
N PHE A 390 19.57 0.39 41.73
CA PHE A 390 18.14 0.50 41.46
C PHE A 390 17.29 -0.33 42.42
N HIS A 391 16.12 0.19 42.77
CA HIS A 391 14.99 -0.62 43.19
C HIS A 391 14.45 -1.36 41.97
N VAL A 392 14.41 -2.69 42.05
CA VAL A 392 13.88 -3.56 41.00
C VAL A 392 12.51 -4.06 41.44
N GLU A 393 11.48 -3.62 40.75
CA GLU A 393 10.09 -3.98 41.03
C GLU A 393 9.49 -4.74 39.84
N PRO A 394 8.62 -5.74 40.07
CA PRO A 394 7.88 -6.35 38.99
C PRO A 394 6.86 -5.35 38.42
N GLU A 395 6.73 -5.31 37.10
CA GLU A 395 5.83 -4.41 36.39
C GLU A 395 4.88 -5.20 35.48
N ALA A 396 3.63 -4.74 35.37
CA ALA A 396 2.64 -5.36 34.52
C ALA A 396 2.74 -4.80 33.09
N GLY A 397 3.17 -5.63 32.13
CA GLY A 397 3.28 -5.22 30.74
C GLY A 397 4.37 -5.97 30.00
N ASP A 398 4.66 -5.55 28.77
CA ASP A 398 5.71 -6.08 27.91
C ASP A 398 6.79 -5.00 27.62
N PHE A 399 7.01 -4.13 28.61
CA PHE A 399 7.90 -2.97 28.53
C PHE A 399 8.70 -2.76 29.81
N LEU A 400 9.95 -2.32 29.69
CA LEU A 400 10.82 -1.97 30.82
C LEU A 400 10.61 -0.50 31.20
N LEU A 401 10.29 -0.24 32.48
CA LEU A 401 10.28 1.11 33.02
C LEU A 401 11.61 1.43 33.71
N LEU A 402 12.18 2.59 33.40
CA LEU A 402 13.45 3.04 33.96
C LEU A 402 13.31 4.47 34.50
N GLY A 403 13.70 4.72 35.74
CA GLY A 403 13.90 6.08 36.23
C GLY A 403 15.15 6.68 35.59
N GLY A 404 15.02 7.87 35.01
CA GLY A 404 16.08 8.54 34.26
C GLY A 404 17.12 9.25 35.14
N ASP A 405 18.36 9.28 34.68
CA ASP A 405 19.46 10.09 35.18
C ASP A 405 20.42 10.37 33.99
N PRO A 406 21.00 11.57 33.86
CA PRO A 406 21.91 11.91 32.75
C PRO A 406 23.20 11.08 32.71
N ARG A 407 23.47 10.25 33.73
CA ARG A 407 24.60 9.34 33.81
C ARG A 407 24.27 7.91 33.32
N LEU A 408 23.05 7.66 32.86
CA LEU A 408 22.63 6.38 32.29
C LEU A 408 22.99 6.30 30.81
N ASP A 409 24.10 5.64 30.51
CA ASP A 409 24.60 5.48 29.15
C ASP A 409 24.07 4.19 28.52
N PHE A 410 24.00 4.16 27.18
CA PHE A 410 23.62 2.98 26.38
C PHE A 410 22.21 2.43 26.66
N VAL A 411 21.29 3.25 27.17
CA VAL A 411 19.90 2.84 27.41
C VAL A 411 19.26 2.35 26.11
N GLY A 412 18.78 1.11 26.10
CA GLY A 412 18.16 0.50 24.92
C GLY A 412 19.11 0.20 23.77
N ALA A 413 20.44 0.24 23.99
CA ALA A 413 21.40 -0.15 22.97
C ALA A 413 21.16 -1.61 22.53
N GLY A 414 21.12 -1.83 21.22
CA GLY A 414 20.87 -3.16 20.63
C GLY A 414 19.44 -3.69 20.78
N LEU A 415 18.45 -2.86 21.14
CA LEU A 415 17.06 -3.31 21.23
C LEU A 415 16.56 -3.82 19.86
N ALA A 416 16.10 -5.07 19.83
CA ALA A 416 15.55 -5.72 18.63
C ALA A 416 14.02 -5.80 18.65
N SER A 417 13.42 -5.86 19.83
CA SER A 417 11.97 -5.91 20.05
C SER A 417 11.63 -5.48 21.48
N GLY A 418 10.35 -5.30 21.77
CA GLY A 418 9.88 -4.80 23.07
C GLY A 418 9.96 -3.28 23.19
N GLU A 419 9.62 -2.78 24.38
CA GLU A 419 9.55 -1.35 24.65
C GLU A 419 10.31 -0.97 25.93
N ILE A 420 11.00 0.16 25.91
CA ILE A 420 11.64 0.77 27.07
C ILE A 420 11.08 2.18 27.23
N VAL A 421 10.59 2.50 28.42
CA VAL A 421 10.13 3.85 28.76
C VAL A 421 10.96 4.38 29.92
N VAL A 422 11.65 5.49 29.68
CA VAL A 422 12.45 6.19 30.67
C VAL A 422 11.69 7.41 31.18
N ASP A 423 11.55 7.51 32.50
CA ASP A 423 10.97 8.66 33.18
C ASP A 423 12.08 9.58 33.70
N GLY A 424 12.46 10.58 32.89
CA GLY A 424 13.61 11.44 33.13
C GLY A 424 14.64 11.40 32.00
N PRO A 425 15.79 12.08 32.19
CA PRO A 425 16.84 12.16 31.18
C PRO A 425 17.67 10.87 31.08
N VAL A 426 18.39 10.71 29.97
CA VAL A 426 19.39 9.65 29.76
C VAL A 426 20.72 10.26 29.32
N GLY A 427 21.80 9.50 29.52
CA GLY A 427 23.15 9.83 29.09
C GLY A 427 23.39 9.56 27.60
N VAL A 428 24.63 9.19 27.27
CA VAL A 428 25.09 9.03 25.87
C VAL A 428 24.68 7.69 25.27
N HIS A 429 24.64 7.60 23.94
CA HIS A 429 24.41 6.37 23.18
C HIS A 429 23.06 5.67 23.41
N ALA A 430 22.04 6.39 23.88
CA ALA A 430 20.70 5.84 23.99
C ALA A 430 20.20 5.34 22.62
N GLY A 431 19.66 4.12 22.56
CA GLY A 431 19.17 3.48 21.35
C GLY A 431 20.24 3.17 20.29
N SER A 432 21.52 3.16 20.66
CA SER A 432 22.62 2.83 19.75
C SER A 432 22.48 1.41 19.19
N GLY A 433 22.55 1.24 17.88
CA GLY A 433 22.48 -0.07 17.22
C GLY A 433 21.14 -0.81 17.38
N MET A 434 20.03 -0.12 17.69
CA MET A 434 18.70 -0.73 17.70
C MET A 434 18.32 -1.25 16.31
N SER A 435 17.74 -2.44 16.25
CA SER A 435 17.23 -3.07 15.01
C SER A 435 15.70 -3.18 14.99
N GLY A 436 15.04 -2.94 16.12
CA GLY A 436 13.59 -2.90 16.27
C GLY A 436 13.16 -2.41 17.66
N GLY A 437 11.88 -2.60 17.99
CA GLY A 437 11.33 -2.15 19.28
C GLY A 437 11.08 -0.64 19.38
N ARG A 438 10.74 -0.19 20.59
CA ARG A 438 10.41 1.20 20.91
C ARG A 438 11.18 1.69 22.14
N LEU A 439 11.78 2.88 22.05
CA LEU A 439 12.40 3.57 23.17
C LEU A 439 11.75 4.94 23.34
N VAL A 440 11.25 5.23 24.54
CA VAL A 440 10.64 6.51 24.90
C VAL A 440 11.42 7.14 26.04
N VAL A 441 11.91 8.36 25.85
CA VAL A 441 12.63 9.14 26.87
C VAL A 441 11.81 10.37 27.24
N ARG A 442 11.28 10.37 28.47
CA ARG A 442 10.54 11.49 29.05
C ARG A 442 11.47 12.51 29.69
N GLY A 443 12.40 13.04 28.88
CA GLY A 443 13.41 14.01 29.30
C GLY A 443 14.40 14.26 28.16
N ASP A 444 15.60 14.70 28.52
CA ASP A 444 16.69 14.92 27.57
C ASP A 444 17.49 13.63 27.30
N ALA A 445 18.10 13.54 26.13
CA ALA A 445 19.06 12.49 25.78
C ALA A 445 20.45 13.09 25.52
N GLY A 446 21.51 12.36 25.88
CA GLY A 446 22.88 12.78 25.63
C GLY A 446 23.30 12.68 24.16
N ASP A 447 24.61 12.75 23.95
CA ASP A 447 25.25 12.60 22.63
C ASP A 447 25.02 11.18 22.07
N ASP A 448 25.08 11.07 20.74
CA ASP A 448 25.03 9.81 19.99
C ASP A 448 23.72 9.01 20.15
N LEU A 449 22.62 9.69 20.49
CA LEU A 449 21.26 9.12 20.44
C LEU A 449 21.02 8.46 19.07
N ALA A 450 20.54 7.21 19.07
CA ALA A 450 20.23 6.45 17.86
C ALA A 450 21.41 6.22 16.90
N ALA A 451 22.66 6.29 17.38
CA ALA A 451 23.83 6.03 16.55
C ALA A 451 23.78 4.61 15.98
N GLY A 452 23.83 4.50 14.65
CA GLY A 452 23.73 3.20 13.97
C GLY A 452 22.37 2.50 14.09
N LEU A 453 21.26 3.21 14.33
CA LEU A 453 19.90 2.66 14.31
C LEU A 453 19.60 2.00 12.94
N GLU A 454 19.18 0.74 12.94
CA GLU A 454 18.81 -0.03 11.75
C GLU A 454 17.29 -0.13 11.59
N GLY A 455 16.56 -0.15 12.71
CA GLY A 455 15.10 -0.24 12.76
C GLY A 455 14.56 0.05 14.15
N GLY A 456 13.24 0.25 14.26
CA GLY A 456 12.58 0.64 15.52
C GLY A 456 12.20 2.12 15.57
N ARG A 457 11.65 2.53 16.71
CA ARG A 457 11.18 3.91 16.96
C ARG A 457 11.78 4.46 18.26
N ILE A 458 12.31 5.68 18.21
CA ILE A 458 12.84 6.39 19.37
C ILE A 458 12.11 7.73 19.50
N GLU A 459 11.59 8.03 20.68
CA GLU A 459 10.90 9.28 20.99
C GLU A 459 11.51 9.96 22.22
N VAL A 460 11.92 11.22 22.07
CA VAL A 460 12.49 12.06 23.13
C VAL A 460 11.62 13.30 23.30
N THR A 461 11.11 13.51 24.50
CA THR A 461 10.24 14.67 24.81
C THR A 461 11.02 15.94 25.13
N GLY A 462 12.29 15.83 25.51
CA GLY A 462 13.22 16.95 25.70
C GLY A 462 14.13 17.16 24.49
N SER A 463 15.34 17.63 24.75
CA SER A 463 16.40 17.87 23.77
C SER A 463 17.36 16.68 23.66
N ALA A 464 18.17 16.64 22.60
CA ALA A 464 19.22 15.64 22.43
C ALA A 464 20.58 16.28 22.15
N GLY A 465 21.65 15.57 22.54
CA GLY A 465 23.03 16.01 22.37
C GLY A 465 23.52 16.03 20.91
N ALA A 466 24.83 15.95 20.72
CA ALA A 466 25.47 15.90 19.41
C ALA A 466 25.25 14.54 18.72
N ASN A 467 25.40 14.54 17.38
CA ASN A 467 25.50 13.32 16.56
C ASN A 467 24.27 12.38 16.60
N VAL A 468 23.06 12.91 16.82
CA VAL A 468 21.81 12.13 16.79
C VAL A 468 21.64 11.43 15.43
N GLY A 469 21.41 10.11 15.45
CA GLY A 469 21.30 9.26 14.26
C GLY A 469 22.60 9.13 13.46
N GLY A 470 23.72 9.59 14.03
CA GLY A 470 25.01 9.64 13.37
C GLY A 470 25.71 8.29 13.27
N ALA A 471 26.88 8.30 12.60
CA ALA A 471 27.81 7.18 12.62
C ALA A 471 28.53 7.09 13.96
N ARG A 472 28.69 5.86 14.45
CA ARG A 472 29.57 5.57 15.60
C ARG A 472 31.04 5.81 15.22
N PRO A 473 31.93 6.02 16.19
CA PRO A 473 33.37 6.08 15.93
C PRO A 473 33.84 4.85 15.13
N GLY A 474 34.55 5.08 14.02
CA GLY A 474 35.02 4.02 13.12
C GLY A 474 34.01 3.58 12.04
N ASP A 475 32.71 3.83 12.22
CA ASP A 475 31.69 3.40 11.27
C ASP A 475 31.63 4.31 10.02
N ARG A 476 31.36 3.67 8.88
CA ARG A 476 31.25 4.34 7.58
C ARG A 476 29.87 4.96 7.33
N GLN A 477 28.87 4.59 8.13
CA GLN A 477 27.47 5.02 8.00
C GLN A 477 26.83 5.17 9.38
N GLY A 478 25.90 6.11 9.49
CA GLY A 478 25.04 6.27 10.66
C GLY A 478 23.83 5.38 10.61
N MET A 479 22.71 5.92 11.08
CA MET A 479 21.42 5.25 11.01
C MET A 479 21.07 4.82 9.56
N THR A 480 20.54 3.62 9.42
CA THR A 480 20.21 2.98 8.13
C THR A 480 18.70 2.75 7.95
N GLY A 481 17.93 2.84 9.04
CA GLY A 481 16.49 2.71 9.07
C GLY A 481 15.91 3.17 10.42
N GLY A 482 14.62 2.90 10.65
CA GLY A 482 13.92 3.35 11.85
C GLY A 482 13.51 4.84 11.82
N ALA A 483 12.92 5.29 12.92
CA ALA A 483 12.44 6.65 13.09
C ALA A 483 12.86 7.22 14.46
N VAL A 484 13.36 8.44 14.48
CA VAL A 484 13.77 9.17 15.69
C VAL A 484 12.99 10.48 15.75
N ARG A 485 12.34 10.77 16.88
CA ARG A 485 11.65 12.04 17.13
C ARG A 485 12.24 12.68 18.38
N VAL A 486 12.67 13.94 18.25
CA VAL A 486 13.13 14.79 19.36
C VAL A 486 12.24 16.03 19.37
N ALA A 487 11.51 16.26 20.47
CA ALA A 487 10.60 17.41 20.56
C ALA A 487 11.36 18.74 20.78
N GLY A 488 12.47 18.71 21.50
CA GLY A 488 13.34 19.85 21.75
C GLY A 488 14.41 20.06 20.68
N ALA A 489 15.50 20.72 21.09
CA ALA A 489 16.64 21.02 20.21
C ALA A 489 17.60 19.83 20.11
N VAL A 490 18.39 19.80 19.04
CA VAL A 490 19.47 18.83 18.83
C VAL A 490 20.80 19.54 18.68
N GLY A 491 21.86 18.97 19.26
CA GLY A 491 23.21 19.48 19.14
C GLY A 491 23.81 19.41 17.72
N ARG A 492 25.13 19.60 17.64
CA ARG A 492 25.88 19.57 16.37
C ARG A 492 25.81 18.21 15.69
N ARG A 493 25.97 18.20 14.37
CA ARG A 493 26.11 16.97 13.54
C ARG A 493 24.89 16.04 13.56
N LEU A 494 23.69 16.59 13.69
CA LEU A 494 22.43 15.85 13.48
C LEU A 494 22.48 15.05 12.16
N GLY A 495 22.21 13.75 12.22
CA GLY A 495 22.12 12.88 11.04
C GLY A 495 23.42 12.71 10.27
N ALA A 496 24.58 12.87 10.91
CA ALA A 496 25.86 12.73 10.23
C ALA A 496 26.04 11.32 9.63
N ARG A 497 26.31 11.26 8.32
CA ARG A 497 26.39 10.01 7.54
C ARG A 497 25.16 9.11 7.62
N LEU A 498 23.99 9.68 7.90
CA LEU A 498 22.70 8.99 7.82
C LEU A 498 22.55 8.36 6.43
N ARG A 499 22.14 7.10 6.38
CA ARG A 499 21.96 6.32 5.15
C ARG A 499 20.50 5.98 4.87
N GLY A 500 19.66 5.97 5.89
CA GLY A 500 18.23 5.73 5.75
C GLY A 500 17.49 6.00 7.04
N GLY A 501 16.16 5.97 6.96
CA GLY A 501 15.27 6.32 8.07
C GLY A 501 14.89 7.80 8.14
N LEU A 502 14.18 8.15 9.21
CA LEU A 502 13.55 9.45 9.42
C LEU A 502 13.97 10.04 10.77
N ILE A 503 14.46 11.28 10.79
CA ILE A 503 14.66 12.03 12.04
C ILE A 503 13.80 13.29 12.02
N LEU A 504 13.01 13.50 13.06
CA LEU A 504 12.12 14.64 13.27
C LEU A 504 12.61 15.46 14.46
N VAL A 505 12.86 16.75 14.28
CA VAL A 505 13.35 17.66 15.32
C VAL A 505 12.41 18.86 15.46
N GLY A 506 11.76 18.96 16.62
CA GLY A 506 10.80 20.01 16.95
C GLY A 506 11.44 21.37 17.25
N GLY A 507 12.66 21.37 17.80
CA GLY A 507 13.43 22.60 18.05
C GLY A 507 14.50 22.88 17.00
N ASP A 508 15.54 23.58 17.43
CA ASP A 508 16.69 23.93 16.60
C ASP A 508 17.63 22.74 16.39
N ALA A 509 18.31 22.70 15.26
CA ALA A 509 19.40 21.76 15.00
C ALA A 509 20.73 22.52 14.95
N GLY A 510 21.71 22.06 15.73
CA GLY A 510 23.03 22.67 15.81
C GLY A 510 23.83 22.63 14.50
N PRO A 511 25.06 23.18 14.49
CA PRO A 511 25.90 23.25 13.29
C PRO A 511 26.18 21.88 12.66
N GLN A 512 26.46 21.89 11.36
CA GLN A 512 26.88 20.71 10.59
C GLN A 512 25.84 19.57 10.54
N ALA A 513 24.54 19.89 10.62
CA ALA A 513 23.48 18.94 10.35
C ALA A 513 23.66 18.32 8.94
N ALA A 514 23.34 17.03 8.78
CA ALA A 514 23.49 16.27 7.54
C ALA A 514 24.93 16.21 6.97
N ASP A 515 25.96 16.33 7.82
CA ASP A 515 27.36 16.15 7.41
C ASP A 515 27.58 14.74 6.86
N GLY A 516 27.93 14.64 5.58
CA GLY A 516 28.14 13.39 4.86
C GLY A 516 26.87 12.56 4.67
N LEU A 517 25.67 13.16 4.74
CA LEU A 517 24.39 12.47 4.55
C LEU A 517 24.39 11.65 3.25
N ILE A 518 24.15 10.34 3.37
CA ILE A 518 24.20 9.38 2.27
C ILE A 518 22.82 9.24 1.64
N ALA A 519 21.78 9.08 2.46
CA ALA A 519 20.37 9.04 2.11
C ALA A 519 19.50 9.09 3.40
N GLY A 520 18.19 9.20 3.28
CA GLY A 520 17.27 9.35 4.41
C GLY A 520 16.52 10.69 4.39
N THR A 521 15.76 10.96 5.46
CA THR A 521 15.01 12.21 5.62
C THR A 521 15.27 12.79 7.00
N LEU A 522 15.65 14.06 7.06
CA LEU A 522 15.75 14.86 8.27
C LEU A 522 14.75 16.01 8.16
N ALA A 523 13.88 16.18 9.16
CA ALA A 523 12.94 17.28 9.23
C ALA A 523 13.20 18.11 10.48
N VAL A 524 13.33 19.43 10.31
CA VAL A 524 13.63 20.38 11.40
C VAL A 524 12.61 21.50 11.37
N ALA A 525 11.90 21.69 12.49
CA ALA A 525 10.92 22.76 12.64
C ALA A 525 11.55 24.09 13.09
N GLY A 526 12.62 24.05 13.89
CA GLY A 526 13.37 25.24 14.32
C GLY A 526 14.45 25.70 13.34
N ALA A 527 15.41 26.45 13.85
CA ALA A 527 16.54 26.96 13.08
C ALA A 527 17.57 25.87 12.78
N LEU A 528 18.17 25.95 11.58
CA LEU A 528 19.27 25.08 11.17
C LEU A 528 20.61 25.82 11.33
N GLY A 529 21.51 25.23 12.12
CA GLY A 529 22.85 25.75 12.35
C GLY A 529 23.74 25.74 11.11
N ALA A 530 24.85 26.49 11.17
CA ALA A 530 25.72 26.73 10.03
C ALA A 530 26.35 25.45 9.44
N GLY A 531 26.59 25.49 8.12
CA GLY A 531 27.33 24.44 7.41
C GLY A 531 26.56 23.14 7.20
N ALA A 532 25.23 23.18 7.23
CA ALA A 532 24.41 22.01 7.00
C ALA A 532 24.55 21.46 5.56
N GLY A 533 24.42 20.14 5.42
CA GLY A 533 24.48 19.45 4.12
C GLY A 533 25.89 19.36 3.51
N ARG A 534 26.95 19.58 4.30
CA ARG A 534 28.33 19.37 3.85
C ARG A 534 28.53 17.92 3.42
N GLY A 535 29.00 17.68 2.19
CA GLY A 535 29.26 16.32 1.71
C GLY A 535 28.00 15.45 1.51
N MET A 536 26.81 16.08 1.47
CA MET A 536 25.54 15.39 1.23
C MET A 536 25.51 14.77 -0.18
N LYS A 537 25.31 13.45 -0.24
CA LYS A 537 25.24 12.66 -1.47
C LYS A 537 23.82 12.59 -2.03
N ARG A 538 22.87 12.14 -1.18
CA ARG A 538 21.42 12.07 -1.43
C ARG A 538 20.67 12.36 -0.13
N GLY A 539 19.36 12.21 -0.14
CA GLY A 539 18.49 12.41 1.02
C GLY A 539 17.79 13.75 0.99
N THR A 540 16.96 14.00 1.99
CA THR A 540 16.12 15.20 2.07
C THR A 540 16.28 15.87 3.42
N LEU A 541 16.60 17.16 3.40
CA LEU A 541 16.38 18.07 4.53
C LEU A 541 15.04 18.77 4.31
N LEU A 542 14.10 18.64 5.24
CA LEU A 542 12.80 19.30 5.20
C LEU A 542 12.74 20.37 6.29
N LEU A 543 12.52 21.62 5.91
CA LEU A 543 12.66 22.78 6.78
C LEU A 543 11.39 23.64 6.78
N ALA A 544 11.04 24.18 7.94
CA ALA A 544 9.95 25.16 8.09
C ALA A 544 10.34 26.56 7.61
N SER A 545 11.64 26.86 7.53
CA SER A 545 12.14 28.19 7.19
C SER A 545 13.49 28.09 6.45
N PRO A 546 13.84 29.09 5.63
CA PRO A 546 15.12 29.12 4.93
C PRO A 546 16.30 29.02 5.91
N PRO A 547 17.29 28.15 5.65
CA PRO A 547 18.45 28.05 6.51
C PRO A 547 19.35 29.29 6.39
N ALA A 548 19.90 29.76 7.50
CA ALA A 548 20.78 30.93 7.52
C ALA A 548 22.08 30.72 6.71
N SER A 549 22.61 29.49 6.71
CA SER A 549 23.71 29.10 5.82
C SER A 549 23.74 27.60 5.57
N LEU A 550 23.81 27.21 4.30
CA LEU A 550 24.13 25.85 3.87
C LEU A 550 25.62 25.74 3.55
N ALA A 551 26.13 24.51 3.52
CA ALA A 551 27.46 24.26 2.95
C ALA A 551 27.51 24.72 1.48
N PRO A 552 28.67 25.18 0.95
CA PRO A 552 28.80 25.49 -0.47
C PRO A 552 28.40 24.32 -1.36
N GLY A 553 27.82 24.61 -2.53
CA GLY A 553 27.45 23.62 -3.54
C GLY A 553 25.96 23.28 -3.63
N PHE A 554 25.10 23.94 -2.86
CA PHE A 554 23.65 23.93 -3.09
C PHE A 554 23.25 25.00 -4.10
N VAL A 555 22.32 24.66 -4.98
CA VAL A 555 21.78 25.57 -6.00
C VAL A 555 20.27 25.62 -5.85
N ASP A 556 19.71 26.82 -5.89
CA ASP A 556 18.27 27.02 -5.88
C ASP A 556 17.63 26.52 -7.18
N ALA A 557 16.63 25.65 -7.05
CA ALA A 557 15.82 25.11 -8.13
C ALA A 557 14.39 25.66 -8.11
N GLY A 558 14.10 26.64 -7.25
CA GLY A 558 12.83 27.34 -7.17
C GLY A 558 11.70 26.55 -6.50
N PRO A 559 10.49 27.14 -6.46
CA PRO A 559 9.32 26.52 -5.86
C PRO A 559 8.73 25.44 -6.75
N GLN A 560 8.36 24.31 -6.14
CA GLN A 560 7.78 23.15 -6.82
C GLN A 560 6.68 22.53 -5.95
N ASP A 561 5.70 21.90 -6.60
CA ASP A 561 4.70 21.06 -5.94
C ASP A 561 5.18 19.61 -5.92
N PHE A 562 5.04 18.94 -4.77
CA PHE A 562 5.55 17.59 -4.53
C PHE A 562 4.43 16.65 -4.10
N ILE A 563 4.09 15.70 -4.96
CA ILE A 563 3.19 14.59 -4.64
C ILE A 563 3.76 13.77 -3.47
N MET A 564 5.08 13.64 -3.37
CA MET A 564 5.73 12.95 -2.26
C MET A 564 5.45 13.62 -0.92
N LEU A 565 5.35 14.94 -0.85
CA LEU A 565 4.98 15.63 0.40
C LEU A 565 3.54 15.32 0.80
N ALA A 566 2.62 15.23 -0.17
CA ALA A 566 1.24 14.78 0.08
C ALA A 566 1.19 13.37 0.69
N LEU A 567 1.96 12.44 0.10
CA LEU A 567 2.09 11.07 0.58
C LEU A 567 2.70 10.99 1.99
N LEU A 568 3.79 11.75 2.23
CA LEU A 568 4.46 11.80 3.53
C LEU A 568 3.55 12.39 4.61
N ALA A 569 2.77 13.42 4.30
CA ALA A 569 1.84 14.04 5.24
C ALA A 569 0.79 13.06 5.78
N ARG A 570 0.32 12.13 4.93
CA ARG A 570 -0.68 11.13 5.29
C ARG A 570 -0.09 9.89 5.96
N ARG A 571 1.07 9.43 5.49
CA ARG A 571 1.70 8.22 6.00
C ARG A 571 2.61 8.43 7.20
N VAL A 572 2.99 9.68 7.47
CA VAL A 572 3.81 10.04 8.62
C VAL A 572 3.13 11.19 9.36
N PRO A 573 2.07 10.92 10.14
CA PRO A 573 1.33 11.96 10.87
C PRO A 573 2.22 12.80 11.78
N GLU A 574 3.29 12.20 12.35
CA GLU A 574 4.27 12.89 13.18
C GLU A 574 5.03 13.97 12.41
N LEU A 575 5.26 13.76 11.09
CA LEU A 575 5.86 14.77 10.22
C LEU A 575 4.89 15.92 9.98
N ALA A 576 3.60 15.65 9.75
CA ALA A 576 2.61 16.71 9.62
C ALA A 576 2.45 17.50 10.94
N ALA A 577 2.42 16.80 12.07
CA ALA A 577 2.36 17.40 13.41
C ALA A 577 3.57 18.30 13.70
N LEU A 578 4.76 17.91 13.23
CA LEU A 578 5.98 18.71 13.36
C LEU A 578 5.84 20.11 12.74
N PHE A 579 5.04 20.24 11.66
CA PHE A 579 4.82 21.49 10.95
C PHE A 579 3.40 22.05 11.15
N GLY A 580 2.84 21.90 12.36
CA GLY A 580 1.56 22.54 12.72
C GLY A 580 0.31 21.80 12.24
N GLY A 581 0.43 20.50 11.94
CA GLY A 581 -0.69 19.62 11.60
C GLY A 581 -1.09 19.60 10.12
N ARG A 582 -0.49 20.45 9.29
CA ARG A 582 -0.62 20.40 7.83
C ARG A 582 0.75 20.59 7.20
N LEU A 583 1.17 19.61 6.39
CA LEU A 583 2.39 19.72 5.61
C LEU A 583 2.07 20.37 4.27
N SER A 584 2.70 21.50 3.97
CA SER A 584 2.60 22.12 2.64
C SER A 584 3.09 21.14 1.59
N GLN A 585 2.34 21.02 0.50
CA GLN A 585 2.76 20.21 -0.66
C GLN A 585 3.70 20.99 -1.57
N ARG A 586 3.92 22.28 -1.27
CA ARG A 586 4.78 23.17 -2.03
C ARG A 586 6.02 23.51 -1.22
N ALA A 587 7.18 23.46 -1.88
CA ALA A 587 8.44 23.82 -1.25
C ALA A 587 9.39 24.51 -2.23
N ASN A 588 10.20 25.44 -1.74
CA ASN A 588 11.38 25.88 -2.46
C ASN A 588 12.47 24.81 -2.35
N ARG A 589 12.95 24.31 -3.49
CA ARG A 589 13.92 23.22 -3.53
C ARG A 589 15.32 23.76 -3.80
N LEU A 590 16.27 23.42 -2.92
CA LEU A 590 17.70 23.58 -3.17
C LEU A 590 18.30 22.20 -3.43
N VAL A 591 19.12 22.07 -4.47
CA VAL A 591 19.73 20.80 -4.89
C VAL A 591 21.24 20.84 -4.67
N GLY A 592 21.77 19.82 -4.00
CA GLY A 592 23.19 19.72 -3.65
C GLY A 592 23.46 18.57 -2.68
N ASN A 593 24.69 18.31 -2.27
CA ASN A 593 25.86 19.14 -2.45
C ASN A 593 26.62 18.75 -3.73
N ARG A 594 26.62 19.62 -4.75
CA ARG A 594 27.25 19.35 -6.04
C ARG A 594 28.76 19.07 -5.97
N LEU A 595 29.42 19.50 -4.89
CA LEU A 595 30.84 19.22 -4.63
C LEU A 595 31.09 17.78 -4.13
N ALA A 596 30.04 16.99 -3.87
CA ALA A 596 30.12 15.64 -3.33
C ALA A 596 29.29 14.61 -4.13
N GLY A 597 29.08 14.86 -5.43
CA GLY A 597 28.24 14.02 -6.31
C GLY A 597 26.76 14.46 -6.35
N GLY A 598 26.23 14.94 -5.22
CA GLY A 598 25.22 16.02 -5.15
C GLY A 598 23.82 15.83 -5.72
N GLU A 599 23.09 14.79 -5.31
CA GLU A 599 21.65 14.62 -5.59
C GLU A 599 20.77 14.82 -4.34
N GLY A 600 21.34 15.33 -3.24
CA GLY A 600 20.57 15.71 -2.08
C GLY A 600 19.66 16.90 -2.36
N GLU A 601 18.61 17.01 -1.56
CA GLU A 601 17.69 18.14 -1.61
C GLU A 601 17.46 18.75 -0.24
N VAL A 602 17.31 20.06 -0.23
CA VAL A 602 16.72 20.82 0.88
C VAL A 602 15.38 21.37 0.38
N LEU A 603 14.32 21.02 1.08
CA LEU A 603 12.97 21.47 0.81
C LEU A 603 12.57 22.45 1.92
N VAL A 604 12.41 23.71 1.55
CA VAL A 604 11.89 24.74 2.46
C VAL A 604 10.41 24.88 2.18
N LEU A 605 9.57 24.45 3.12
CA LEU A 605 8.11 24.46 2.98
C LEU A 605 7.58 25.89 2.79
N GLN A 606 6.57 26.04 1.92
CA GLN A 606 5.91 27.33 1.64
C GLN A 606 4.54 27.46 2.28
#